data_AF-A0A2E2AEH2-F1
#
_entry.id   AF-A0A2E2AEH2-F1
#
_cell.length_a   1.000
_cell.length_b   1.000
_cell.length_c   1.000
_cell.angle_alpha   90.00
_cell.angle_beta   90.00
_cell.angle_gamma   90.00
#
_symmetry.space_group_name_H-M   'P 1'
#
loop_
_entity.id
_entity.type
_entity.pdbx_description
1 polymer ?
#
loop_
_entity_poly.entity_id
_entity_poly.type
_entity_poly.pdbx_seq_one_letter_code
_entity_poly.pdbx_strand_id
1 'polypeptide(L)'
;MQTLKEFKYPKVFPMRKFDFVKQGLLVVLLLLVFSGCTTRDVERAFKGHLRPGKANKIIGEYCQSCHIHKDFDPPLHVSKVRNLYHHPVFKKARECRACHYIERNWMHNQHERKTLMPEDENRKKVKNSRKKAEKKL
;
A
#
# COMPACT_ATOMS: atom_id res chain seq x y z
N MET A 1 -72.02 -34.46 -0.46
CA MET A 1 -70.93 -35.32 0.06
C MET A 1 -69.61 -34.84 -0.54
N GLN A 2 -68.78 -34.21 0.29
CA GLN A 2 -67.47 -33.70 -0.08
C GLN A 2 -66.44 -34.85 -0.05
N THR A 3 -65.62 -34.98 -1.09
CA THR A 3 -64.40 -35.80 -1.02
C THR A 3 -63.22 -34.89 -1.38
N LEU A 4 -62.59 -34.34 -0.34
CA LEU A 4 -61.31 -33.65 -0.44
C LEU A 4 -60.24 -34.69 -0.79
N LYS A 5 -59.63 -34.55 -1.96
CA LYS A 5 -58.44 -35.33 -2.34
C LYS A 5 -57.25 -34.80 -1.53
N GLU A 6 -56.69 -35.71 -0.73
CA GLU A 6 -55.48 -35.56 0.08
C GLU A 6 -54.34 -34.89 -0.70
N PHE A 7 -53.92 -33.70 -0.25
CA PHE A 7 -52.77 -32.98 -0.77
C PHE A 7 -51.50 -33.55 -0.09
N LYS A 8 -50.81 -34.47 -0.79
CA LYS A 8 -49.52 -35.00 -0.32
C LYS A 8 -48.41 -33.95 -0.48
N TYR A 9 -47.96 -33.38 0.64
CA TYR A 9 -46.79 -32.52 0.70
C TYR A 9 -45.51 -33.25 0.22
N PRO A 10 -44.61 -32.60 -0.51
CA PRO A 10 -43.32 -33.18 -0.85
C PRO A 10 -42.47 -33.32 0.41
N LYS A 11 -41.92 -34.51 0.63
CA LYS A 11 -40.91 -34.78 1.66
C LYS A 11 -39.71 -33.85 1.43
N VAL A 12 -39.40 -33.03 2.42
CA VAL A 12 -38.22 -32.18 2.45
C VAL A 12 -36.98 -33.08 2.38
N PHE A 13 -36.20 -32.95 1.31
CA PHE A 13 -34.91 -33.62 1.17
C PHE A 13 -33.98 -33.17 2.31
N PRO A 14 -33.31 -34.09 3.03
CA PRO A 14 -32.30 -33.69 3.99
C PRO A 14 -31.12 -33.10 3.21
N MET A 15 -31.01 -31.77 3.24
CA MET A 15 -29.87 -31.06 2.68
C MET A 15 -28.59 -31.58 3.35
N ARG A 16 -27.71 -32.12 2.51
CA ARG A 16 -26.46 -32.77 2.85
C ARG A 16 -25.53 -31.78 3.58
N LYS A 17 -25.41 -31.90 4.90
CA LYS A 17 -24.52 -31.06 5.76
C LYS A 17 -23.02 -31.14 5.40
N PHE A 18 -22.63 -32.03 4.50
CA PHE A 18 -21.23 -32.32 4.16
C PHE A 18 -20.58 -31.28 3.23
N ASP A 19 -21.35 -30.45 2.52
CA ASP A 19 -20.80 -29.47 1.57
C ASP A 19 -20.48 -28.11 2.21
N PHE A 20 -21.20 -27.73 3.27
CA PHE A 20 -21.04 -26.44 3.94
C PHE A 20 -19.66 -26.23 4.59
N VAL A 21 -19.05 -27.29 5.14
CA VAL A 21 -17.75 -27.20 5.83
C VAL A 21 -16.61 -27.00 4.82
N LYS A 22 -16.64 -27.74 3.71
CA LYS A 22 -15.63 -27.60 2.63
C LYS A 22 -15.75 -26.27 1.92
N GLN A 23 -16.98 -25.81 1.69
CA GLN A 23 -17.25 -24.54 1.04
C GLN A 23 -16.89 -23.34 1.93
N GLY A 24 -17.16 -23.42 3.24
CA GLY A 24 -16.70 -22.42 4.20
C GLY A 24 -15.18 -22.34 4.32
N LEU A 25 -14.49 -23.49 4.36
CA LEU A 25 -13.03 -23.55 4.39
C LEU A 25 -12.41 -22.92 3.12
N LEU A 26 -12.99 -23.18 1.95
CA LEU A 26 -12.52 -22.63 0.68
C LEU A 26 -12.66 -21.10 0.64
N VAL A 27 -13.76 -20.55 1.17
CA VAL A 27 -13.98 -19.10 1.28
C VAL A 27 -12.99 -18.46 2.23
N VAL A 28 -12.72 -19.07 3.40
CA VAL A 28 -11.70 -18.57 4.35
C VAL A 28 -10.31 -18.61 3.72
N LEU A 29 -9.97 -19.67 2.99
CA LEU A 29 -8.69 -19.78 2.29
C LEU A 29 -8.54 -18.70 1.21
N LEU A 30 -9.59 -18.46 0.42
CA LEU A 30 -9.63 -17.39 -0.60
C LEU A 30 -9.45 -16.00 0.03
N LEU A 31 -10.12 -15.72 1.15
CA LEU A 31 -9.99 -14.44 1.86
C LEU A 31 -8.57 -14.21 2.40
N LEU A 32 -7.87 -15.25 2.84
CA LEU A 32 -6.49 -15.15 3.30
C LEU A 32 -5.52 -14.81 2.16
N VAL A 33 -5.75 -15.29 0.94
CA VAL A 33 -4.91 -14.97 -0.24
C VAL A 33 -5.04 -13.50 -0.65
N PHE A 34 -6.17 -12.85 -0.36
CA PHE A 34 -6.40 -11.42 -0.65
C PHE A 34 -5.91 -10.47 0.44
N SER A 35 -5.24 -10.97 1.50
CA SER A 35 -4.66 -10.12 2.54
C SER A 35 -3.37 -9.41 2.07
N GLY A 36 -3.53 -8.43 1.15
CA GLY A 36 -2.67 -7.25 0.99
C GLY A 36 -1.17 -7.47 0.74
N CYS A 37 -0.78 -8.03 -0.41
CA CYS A 37 0.64 -8.04 -0.84
C CYS A 37 1.19 -6.63 -1.17
N THR A 38 0.33 -5.67 -1.51
CA THR A 38 0.75 -4.36 -2.06
C THR A 38 1.47 -3.49 -1.04
N THR A 39 1.14 -3.58 0.25
CA THR A 39 1.71 -2.72 1.30
C THR A 39 3.18 -3.02 1.59
N ARG A 40 3.58 -4.29 1.58
CA ARG A 40 4.94 -4.71 1.91
C ARG A 40 5.95 -4.33 0.83
N ASP A 41 5.57 -4.42 -0.44
CA ASP A 41 6.45 -4.07 -1.56
C ASP A 41 6.63 -2.56 -1.69
N VAL A 42 5.57 -1.79 -1.43
CA VAL A 42 5.65 -0.32 -1.35
C VAL A 42 6.61 0.10 -0.24
N GLU A 43 6.50 -0.49 0.95
CA GLU A 43 7.41 -0.21 2.07
C GLU A 43 8.86 -0.53 1.72
N ARG A 44 9.10 -1.69 1.09
CA ARG A 44 10.44 -2.07 0.63
C ARG A 44 11.00 -1.13 -0.43
N ALA A 45 10.17 -0.65 -1.35
CA ALA A 45 10.55 0.29 -2.39
C ALA A 45 11.02 1.63 -1.78
N PHE A 46 10.22 2.19 -0.87
CA PHE A 46 10.54 3.44 -0.18
C PHE A 46 11.76 3.32 0.75
N LYS A 47 11.96 2.17 1.41
CA LYS A 47 13.10 1.94 2.34
C LYS A 47 14.45 1.66 1.68
N GLY A 48 14.52 1.56 0.34
CA GLY A 48 15.81 1.28 -0.31
C GLY A 48 16.09 -0.19 -0.61
N HIS A 49 15.19 -1.12 -0.28
CA HIS A 49 15.44 -2.55 -0.40
C HIS A 49 15.31 -3.12 -1.82
N LEU A 50 14.90 -2.28 -2.78
CA LEU A 50 14.72 -2.66 -4.18
C LEU A 50 15.61 -1.79 -5.08
N ARG A 51 16.01 -2.36 -6.23
CA ARG A 51 16.74 -1.64 -7.28
C ARG A 51 15.94 -0.41 -7.75
N PRO A 52 16.59 0.72 -8.06
CA PRO A 52 15.93 1.99 -8.39
C PRO A 52 14.77 1.89 -9.39
N GLY A 53 14.98 1.21 -10.52
CA GLY A 53 13.93 1.08 -11.55
C GLY A 53 12.68 0.33 -11.05
N LYS A 54 12.88 -0.77 -10.31
CA LYS A 54 11.77 -1.54 -9.71
C LYS A 54 11.09 -0.74 -8.59
N ALA A 55 11.86 -0.04 -7.77
CA ALA A 55 11.34 0.79 -6.70
C ALA A 55 10.45 1.92 -7.26
N ASN A 56 10.93 2.65 -8.28
CA ASN A 56 10.16 3.72 -8.92
C ASN A 56 8.88 3.21 -9.58
N LYS A 57 8.90 2.03 -10.21
CA LYS A 57 7.70 1.43 -10.78
C LYS A 57 6.64 1.19 -9.69
N ILE A 58 7.01 0.48 -8.62
CA ILE A 58 6.11 0.17 -7.51
C ILE A 58 5.59 1.44 -6.83
N ILE A 59 6.45 2.43 -6.61
CA ILE A 59 6.04 3.70 -6.01
C ILE A 59 5.12 4.48 -6.96
N GLY A 60 5.38 4.45 -8.27
CA GLY A 60 4.53 5.07 -9.28
C GLY A 60 3.13 4.46 -9.31
N GLU A 61 3.03 3.13 -9.36
CA GLU A 61 1.76 2.39 -9.28
C GLU A 61 1.02 2.70 -7.96
N TYR A 62 1.75 2.79 -6.85
CA TYR A 62 1.17 3.20 -5.56
C TYR A 62 0.62 4.63 -5.62
N CYS A 63 1.33 5.58 -6.23
CA CYS A 63 0.82 6.94 -6.41
C CYS A 63 -0.45 6.95 -7.27
N GLN A 64 -0.45 6.19 -8.38
CA GLN A 64 -1.60 6.07 -9.30
C GLN A 64 -2.83 5.39 -8.68
N SER A 65 -2.64 4.62 -7.59
CA SER A 65 -3.77 4.04 -6.84
C SER A 65 -4.67 5.10 -6.19
N CYS A 66 -4.16 6.32 -6.00
CA CYS A 66 -4.96 7.46 -5.57
C CYS A 66 -5.71 8.07 -6.77
N HIS A 67 -7.01 8.30 -6.63
CA HIS A 67 -7.85 8.86 -7.71
C HIS A 67 -7.32 10.20 -8.26
N ILE A 68 -6.76 11.05 -7.41
CA ILE A 68 -6.15 12.35 -7.79
C ILE A 68 -4.87 12.23 -8.63
N HIS A 69 -4.29 11.04 -8.72
CA HIS A 69 -3.01 10.78 -9.38
C HIS A 69 -3.14 9.71 -10.47
N LYS A 70 -4.35 9.43 -10.98
CA LYS A 70 -4.57 8.39 -11.99
C LYS A 70 -3.68 8.54 -13.24
N ASP A 71 -3.48 9.78 -13.68
CA ASP A 71 -2.65 10.12 -14.84
C ASP A 71 -1.21 10.51 -14.46
N PHE A 72 -0.75 10.10 -13.26
CA PHE A 72 0.58 10.40 -12.77
C PHE A 72 1.65 9.64 -13.57
N ASP A 73 2.57 10.39 -14.19
CA ASP A 73 3.78 9.86 -14.82
C ASP A 73 5.00 10.17 -13.92
N PRO A 74 5.64 9.16 -13.29
CA PRO A 74 6.77 9.39 -12.40
C PRO A 74 8.01 10.02 -13.07
N PRO A 75 8.51 9.53 -14.22
CA PRO A 75 9.56 10.21 -14.98
C PRO A 75 9.25 11.68 -15.30
N LEU A 76 8.06 11.97 -15.83
CA LEU A 76 7.66 13.33 -16.16
C LEU A 76 7.62 14.20 -14.90
N HIS A 77 7.01 13.70 -13.84
CA HIS A 77 6.93 14.38 -12.56
C HIS A 77 8.32 14.76 -12.05
N VAL A 78 9.23 13.79 -11.85
CA VAL A 78 10.57 14.04 -11.30
C VAL A 78 11.35 15.04 -12.16
N SER A 79 11.25 14.95 -13.49
CA SER A 79 11.94 15.89 -14.38
C SER A 79 11.44 17.33 -14.24
N LYS A 80 10.13 17.52 -14.01
CA LYS A 80 9.52 18.82 -13.77
C LYS A 80 9.89 19.38 -12.38
N VAL A 81 9.74 18.58 -11.31
CA VAL A 81 9.90 19.11 -9.94
C VAL A 81 11.36 19.35 -9.57
N ARG A 82 12.31 18.53 -10.04
CA ARG A 82 13.74 18.68 -9.68
C ARG A 82 14.31 20.05 -10.04
N ASN A 83 13.78 20.68 -11.10
CA ASN A 83 14.23 22.00 -11.57
C ASN A 83 13.71 23.14 -10.67
N LEU A 84 12.69 22.88 -9.85
CA LEU A 84 12.14 23.85 -8.91
C LEU A 84 12.99 23.98 -7.65
N TYR A 85 13.84 22.99 -7.36
CA TYR A 85 14.64 22.95 -6.15
C TYR A 85 16.12 23.23 -6.42
N HIS A 86 16.70 24.10 -5.60
CA HIS A 86 18.12 24.44 -5.65
C HIS A 86 19.00 23.43 -4.91
N HIS A 87 18.44 22.73 -3.91
CA HIS A 87 19.20 21.79 -3.09
C HIS A 87 19.68 20.57 -3.93
N PRO A 88 20.97 20.18 -3.84
CA PRO A 88 21.54 19.17 -4.72
C PRO A 88 20.83 17.80 -4.70
N VAL A 89 20.28 17.41 -3.55
CA VAL A 89 19.59 16.12 -3.38
C VAL A 89 18.32 16.06 -4.23
N PHE A 90 17.53 17.14 -4.25
CA PHE A 90 16.33 17.20 -5.07
C PHE A 90 16.65 17.48 -6.54
N LYS A 91 17.64 18.35 -6.81
CA LYS A 91 18.06 18.69 -8.18
C LYS A 91 18.57 17.48 -8.96
N LYS A 92 19.22 16.53 -8.29
CA LYS A 92 19.75 15.28 -8.87
C LYS A 92 18.80 14.09 -8.71
N ALA A 93 17.61 14.29 -8.14
CA ALA A 93 16.68 13.21 -7.89
C ALA A 93 16.30 12.50 -9.20
N ARG A 94 16.29 11.16 -9.14
CA ARG A 94 15.79 10.27 -10.20
C ARG A 94 14.68 9.35 -9.70
N GLU A 95 14.41 9.37 -8.40
CA GLU A 95 13.47 8.47 -7.75
C GLU A 95 12.47 9.24 -6.89
N CYS A 96 11.23 8.76 -6.84
CA CYS A 96 10.18 9.35 -6.01
C CYS A 96 10.57 9.38 -4.52
N ARG A 97 11.31 8.37 -4.06
CA ARG A 97 11.75 8.28 -2.65
C ARG A 97 12.81 9.31 -2.24
N ALA A 98 13.40 10.04 -3.20
CA ALA A 98 14.32 11.12 -2.87
C ALA A 98 13.58 12.31 -2.24
N CYS A 99 12.33 12.52 -2.65
CA CYS A 99 11.48 13.59 -2.15
C CYS A 99 10.32 13.08 -1.29
N HIS A 100 9.96 11.80 -1.38
CA HIS A 100 8.81 11.25 -0.65
C HIS A 100 9.21 10.08 0.25
N TYR A 101 8.49 9.93 1.34
CA TYR A 101 8.59 8.78 2.23
C TYR A 101 7.20 8.35 2.69
N ILE A 102 7.10 7.16 3.26
CA ILE A 102 5.85 6.67 3.82
C ILE A 102 5.99 6.49 5.32
N GLU A 103 4.92 6.81 6.04
CA GLU A 103 4.76 6.48 7.45
C GLU A 103 3.58 5.53 7.61
N ARG A 104 3.72 4.57 8.53
CA ARG A 104 2.66 3.60 8.80
C ARG A 104 1.69 4.21 9.79
N ASN A 105 0.45 4.42 9.38
CA ASN A 105 -0.63 4.73 10.30
C ASN A 105 -1.13 3.41 10.90
N TRP A 106 -0.77 3.18 12.16
CA TRP A 106 -1.13 1.96 12.89
C TRP A 106 -2.64 1.80 13.08
N MET A 107 -3.39 2.90 13.13
CA MET A 107 -4.84 2.88 13.40
C MET A 107 -5.65 2.40 12.19
N HIS A 108 -5.16 2.66 10.98
CA HIS A 108 -5.85 2.28 9.74
C HIS A 108 -5.10 1.22 8.93
N ASN A 109 -3.94 0.74 9.42
CA ASN A 109 -3.00 -0.13 8.71
C ASN A 109 -2.71 0.36 7.27
N GLN A 110 -2.74 1.68 7.09
CA GLN A 110 -2.53 2.36 5.81
C GLN A 110 -1.19 3.09 5.84
N HIS A 111 -0.56 3.20 4.68
CA HIS A 111 0.61 4.04 4.51
C HIS A 111 0.17 5.46 4.17
N GLU A 112 0.67 6.42 4.95
CA GLU A 112 0.55 7.83 4.65
C GLU A 112 1.82 8.27 3.90
N ARG A 113 1.65 8.79 2.69
CA ARG A 113 2.76 9.35 1.91
C ARG A 113 3.03 10.77 2.38
N LYS A 114 4.27 11.06 2.76
CA LYS A 114 4.77 12.38 3.13
C LYS A 114 5.83 12.87 2.15
N THR A 115 6.02 14.17 2.10
CA THR A 115 7.02 14.84 1.25
C THR A 115 8.09 15.42 2.15
N LEU A 116 9.35 15.14 1.82
CA LEU A 116 10.51 15.75 2.42
C LEU A 116 10.71 17.12 1.78
N MET A 117 10.51 18.17 2.57
CA MET A 117 10.84 19.52 2.15
C MET A 117 12.34 19.80 2.40
N PRO A 118 12.96 20.73 1.65
CA PRO A 118 14.35 21.12 1.90
C PRO A 118 14.62 21.55 3.35
N GLU A 119 13.67 22.20 3.98
CA GLU A 119 13.72 22.61 5.39
C GLU A 119 13.77 21.39 6.33
N ASP A 120 13.05 20.31 6.01
CA ASP A 120 13.05 19.05 6.77
C ASP A 120 14.37 18.32 6.65
N GLU A 121 15.01 18.36 5.49
CA GLU A 121 16.32 17.76 5.27
C GLU A 121 17.41 18.46 6.09
N ASN A 122 17.39 19.80 6.10
CA ASN A 122 18.25 20.62 6.94
C ASN A 122 18.02 20.33 8.43
N ARG A 123 16.76 20.23 8.86
CA ARG A 123 16.40 19.87 10.24
C ARG A 123 16.87 18.47 10.63
N LYS A 124 16.76 17.47 9.73
CA LYS A 124 17.27 16.11 9.95
C LYS A 124 18.80 16.08 10.07
N LYS A 125 19.53 16.82 9.23
CA LYS A 125 20.99 16.96 9.34
C LYS A 125 21.40 17.51 10.71
N VAL A 126 20.77 18.59 11.17
CA VAL A 126 21.03 19.20 12.48
C VAL A 126 20.73 18.23 13.64
N LYS A 127 19.63 17.48 13.56
CA LYS A 127 19.29 16.47 14.59
C LYS A 127 20.29 15.32 14.62
N ASN A 128 20.73 14.85 13.46
CA ASN A 128 21.71 13.76 13.34
C ASN A 128 23.11 14.19 13.79
N SER A 129 23.53 15.43 13.51
CA SER A 129 24.82 15.95 14.01
C SER A 129 24.82 16.09 15.53
N ARG A 130 23.73 16.58 16.14
CA ARG A 130 23.56 16.60 17.61
C ARG A 130 23.65 15.21 18.24
N LYS A 131 22.89 14.24 17.75
CA LYS A 131 22.96 12.84 18.24
C LYS A 131 24.34 12.21 18.10
N LYS A 132 25.07 12.54 17.04
CA LYS A 132 26.44 12.05 16.82
C LYS A 132 27.45 12.70 17.77
N ALA A 133 27.22 13.95 18.18
CA ALA A 133 28.01 14.62 19.21
C ALA A 133 27.71 14.05 20.61
N GLU A 134 26.43 13.82 20.94
CA GLU A 134 26.00 13.20 22.20
C GLU A 134 26.55 11.78 22.39
N LYS A 135 26.67 11.00 21.32
CA LYS A 135 27.27 9.65 21.35
C LYS A 135 28.80 9.61 21.44
N LYS A 136 29.47 10.76 21.31
CA LYS A 136 30.94 10.89 21.37
C LYS A 136 31.44 11.44 22.70
N LEU A 137 30.52 11.84 23.57
CA LEU A 137 30.74 12.10 25.00
C LEU A 137 30.52 10.79 25.77
#